data_AF-A0A9D0CYG7-F1
#
_entry.id   AF-A0A9D0CYG7-F1
#
_cell.length_a   1.000
_cell.length_b   1.000
_cell.length_c   1.000
_cell.angle_alpha   90.00
_cell.angle_beta   90.00
_cell.angle_gamma   90.00
#
_symmetry.space_group_name_H-M   'P 1'
#
loop_
_entity.id
_entity.type
_entity.pdbx_description
1 polymer ?
#
loop_
_entity_poly.entity_id
_entity_poly.type
_entity_poly.pdbx_seq_one_letter_code
_entity_poly.pdbx_strand_id
1 'polypeptide(L)' 'SKIEALNLPHEFSSTADHITISLGVATMVPTADKKAEDLIEAADQALYEAKESGRNRYHLAA' A
#
# COMPACT_ATOMS: atom_id res chain seq x y z
N SER A 1 -11.01 6.84 -2.44
CA SER A 1 -10.13 6.89 -3.64
C SER A 1 -10.98 6.85 -4.92
N LYS A 2 -10.43 7.06 -6.13
CA LYS A 2 -11.21 6.90 -7.40
C LYS A 2 -11.72 5.46 -7.57
N ILE A 3 -10.98 4.45 -7.09
CA ILE A 3 -11.39 3.04 -7.11
C ILE A 3 -12.59 2.81 -6.20
N GLU A 4 -12.51 3.29 -4.96
CA GLU A 4 -13.59 3.19 -3.97
C GLU A 4 -14.89 3.84 -4.46
N ALA A 5 -14.80 4.97 -5.17
CA ALA A 5 -15.96 5.68 -5.73
C ALA A 5 -16.71 4.89 -6.83
N LEU A 6 -16.09 3.85 -7.42
CA LEU A 6 -16.77 2.96 -8.35
C LEU A 6 -17.76 2.01 -7.64
N ASN A 7 -17.65 1.87 -6.32
CA ASN A 7 -18.49 1.02 -5.48
C ASN A 7 -18.68 -0.40 -6.05
N LEU A 8 -17.59 -0.99 -6.56
CA LEU A 8 -17.61 -2.32 -7.16
C LEU A 8 -17.82 -3.37 -6.05
N PRO A 9 -18.89 -4.19 -6.10
CA PRO A 9 -19.15 -5.20 -5.09
C PRO A 9 -17.98 -6.16 -4.91
N HIS A 10 -17.69 -6.50 -3.66
CA HIS A 10 -16.64 -7.45 -3.31
C HIS A 10 -17.25 -8.69 -2.64
N GLU A 11 -18.18 -9.34 -3.35
CA GLU A 11 -19.14 -10.34 -2.85
C GLU A 11 -18.53 -11.53 -2.07
N PHE A 12 -17.27 -11.86 -2.34
CA PHE A 12 -16.56 -12.98 -1.71
C PHE A 12 -15.54 -12.55 -0.67
N SER A 13 -15.48 -11.26 -0.33
CA SER A 13 -14.54 -10.72 0.64
C SER A 13 -15.12 -10.68 2.03
N SER A 14 -14.35 -11.15 3.00
CA SER A 14 -14.63 -10.96 4.42
C SER A 14 -14.13 -9.61 4.95
N THR A 15 -13.51 -8.78 4.11
CA THR A 15 -12.83 -7.55 4.54
C THR A 15 -13.67 -6.30 4.37
N ALA A 16 -14.37 -6.16 3.23
CA ALA A 16 -15.19 -4.99 2.91
C ALA A 16 -16.20 -5.36 1.82
N ASP A 17 -17.34 -4.67 1.80
CA ASP A 17 -18.44 -4.93 0.85
C ASP A 17 -18.13 -4.49 -0.59
N HIS A 18 -17.11 -3.65 -0.77
CA HIS A 18 -16.67 -3.16 -2.08
C HIS A 18 -15.14 -3.13 -2.20
N ILE A 19 -14.67 -3.07 -3.45
CA ILE A 19 -13.25 -3.09 -3.78
C ILE A 19 -12.56 -1.80 -3.32
N THR A 20 -11.45 -1.98 -2.59
CA THR A 20 -10.57 -0.89 -2.12
C THR A 20 -9.11 -1.24 -2.42
N ILE A 21 -8.19 -0.30 -2.15
CA ILE A 21 -6.74 -0.50 -2.36
C ILE A 21 -5.97 -0.15 -1.09
N SER A 22 -4.89 -0.89 -0.82
CA SER A 22 -3.88 -0.52 0.19
C SER A 22 -2.57 -0.20 -0.53
N LEU A 23 -1.84 0.78 -0.03
CA LEU A 23 -0.65 1.31 -0.71
C LEU A 23 0.52 1.41 0.26
N GLY A 24 1.69 0.95 -0.17
CA GLY A 24 2.95 1.28 0.46
C GLY A 24 3.66 2.33 -0.36
N VAL A 25 4.09 3.40 0.29
CA VAL A 25 4.80 4.50 -0.35
C VAL A 25 6.16 4.61 0.30
N ALA A 26 7.22 4.74 -0.50
CA ALA A 26 8.55 5.00 0.00
C ALA A 26 9.23 6.10 -0.80
N THR A 27 10.12 6.84 -0.14
CA THR A 27 10.97 7.84 -0.77
C THR A 27 12.40 7.65 -0.31
N MET A 28 13.36 7.83 -1.20
CA MET A 28 14.78 7.67 -0.86
C MET A 28 15.63 8.59 -1.71
N VAL A 29 16.56 9.30 -1.07
CA VAL A 29 17.65 10.00 -1.78
C VAL A 29 18.69 8.96 -2.17
N PRO A 30 19.06 8.83 -3.47
CA PRO A 30 20.06 7.87 -3.90
C PRO A 30 21.44 8.24 -3.37
N THR A 31 22.13 7.26 -2.81
CA THR A 31 23.52 7.35 -2.34
C THR A 31 24.30 6.12 -2.82
N ALA A 32 25.64 6.17 -2.80
CA ALA A 32 26.47 5.10 -3.35
C ALA A 32 26.30 3.74 -2.63
N ASP A 33 25.84 3.77 -1.39
CA ASP A 33 25.58 2.61 -0.52
C ASP A 33 24.16 2.05 -0.65
N LYS A 34 23.23 2.77 -1.30
CA LYS A 34 21.83 2.37 -1.43
C LYS A 34 21.54 1.81 -2.81
N LYS A 35 20.68 0.80 -2.85
CA LYS A 35 20.23 0.14 -4.07
C LYS A 35 18.76 0.41 -4.33
N ALA A 36 18.32 0.23 -5.58
CA ALA A 36 16.92 0.41 -5.93
C ALA A 36 16.01 -0.59 -5.17
N GLU A 37 16.53 -1.78 -4.88
CA GLU A 37 15.86 -2.82 -4.10
C GLU A 37 15.52 -2.34 -2.69
N ASP A 38 16.37 -1.52 -2.06
CA ASP A 38 16.12 -0.98 -0.71
C ASP A 38 14.86 -0.08 -0.71
N LEU A 39 14.65 0.70 -1.78
CA LEU A 39 13.46 1.53 -1.95
C LEU A 39 12.20 0.68 -2.18
N ILE A 40 12.33 -0.41 -2.94
CA ILE A 40 11.23 -1.35 -3.19
C ILE A 40 10.84 -2.06 -1.90
N GLU A 41 11.83 -2.55 -1.15
CA GLU A 41 11.62 -3.24 0.13
C GLU A 41 10.95 -2.30 1.15
N ALA A 42 11.37 -1.04 1.22
CA ALA A 42 10.72 -0.04 2.06
C ALA A 42 9.25 0.20 1.65
N ALA A 43 8.95 0.25 0.35
CA ALA A 43 7.58 0.39 -0.15
C ALA A 43 6.74 -0.85 0.15
N ASP A 44 7.28 -2.05 -0.02
CA ASP A 44 6.59 -3.31 0.29
C ASP A 44 6.32 -3.45 1.79
N GLN A 45 7.27 -3.04 2.63
CA GLN A 45 7.08 -3.03 4.08
C GLN A 45 5.96 -2.06 4.49
N ALA A 46 5.94 -0.84 3.92
CA ALA A 46 4.84 0.09 4.13
C ALA A 46 3.50 -0.47 3.62
N LEU A 47 3.49 -1.20 2.49
CA LEU A 47 2.29 -1.85 1.98
C LEU A 47 1.78 -2.93 2.94
N TYR A 48 2.69 -3.69 3.53
CA TYR A 48 2.37 -4.69 4.53
C TYR A 48 1.73 -4.03 5.77
N GLU A 49 2.32 -2.96 6.29
CA GLU A 49 1.75 -2.18 7.41
C GLU A 49 0.35 -1.64 7.09
N ALA A 50 0.12 -1.13 5.88
CA ALA A 50 -1.18 -0.67 5.45
C ALA A 50 -2.24 -1.79 5.48
N LYS A 51 -1.86 -3.02 5.11
CA LYS A 51 -2.75 -4.20 5.15
C LYS A 51 -3.06 -4.63 6.58
N GLU A 52 -2.05 -4.69 7.45
CA GLU A 52 -2.22 -5.09 8.86
C GLU A 52 -3.00 -4.03 9.64
N SER A 53 -2.84 -2.75 9.31
CA SER A 53 -3.54 -1.63 9.94
C SER A 53 -4.99 -1.45 9.47
N GLY A 54 -5.60 -2.50 8.89
CA GLY A 54 -7.01 -2.50 8.48
C GLY A 54 -7.27 -2.18 7.01
N ARG A 55 -6.24 -2.26 6.13
CA ARG A 55 -6.37 -2.06 4.67
C ARG A 55 -6.98 -0.68 4.32
N ASN A 56 -7.40 -0.50 3.06
CA ASN A 56 -7.97 0.73 2.50
C ASN A 56 -7.26 2.02 2.96
N ARG A 57 -5.92 2.01 2.96
CA ARG A 57 -5.08 3.11 3.41
C ARG A 57 -3.70 3.04 2.78
N TYR A 58 -2.92 4.09 3.01
CA TYR A 58 -1.51 4.08 2.70
C TYR A 58 -0.66 4.19 3.97
N HIS A 59 0.55 3.67 3.89
CA HIS A 59 1.63 3.96 4.84
C HIS A 59 2.84 4.50 4.08
N LEU A 60 3.62 5.34 4.75
CA LEU A 60 4.82 5.97 4.20
C LEU A 60 6.04 5.47 4.96
N ALA A 61 7.03 4.95 4.24
CA ALA A 61 8.38 4.74 4.71
C ALA A 61 9.29 5.87 4.18
N ALA A 62 10.13 6.44 5.05
CA ALA A 62 11.03 7.55 4.72
C ALA A 62 12.49 7.15 4.95
#